data_AF-A0A2V9W656-F1
#
_entry.id   AF-A0A2V9W656-F1
#
_cell.length_a   1.000
_cell.length_b   1.000
_cell.length_c   1.000
_cell.angle_alpha   90.00
_cell.angle_beta   90.00
_cell.angle_gamma   90.00
#
_symmetry.space_group_name_H-M   'P 1'
#
loop_
_entity.id
_entity.type
_entity.pdbx_description
1 polymer ?
#
loop_
_entity_poly.entity_id
_entity_poly.type
_entity_poly.pdbx_seq_one_letter_code
_entity_poly.pdbx_strand_id
1 'polypeptide(L)'
;MLSRLESRLNLLTGGARDLPTRQQTLRSTVGWSHGLLNSAEQTLFRRLAVFTGGCTLESVEAVCDTKGDLGIDVLDGMASMVDKSLAQQVEQLDAETRFFMLSTIREYAFERLAESADEAATRRAHAAYYLVLAEEGAQEVIDHPEWLDRFEIEHDNFRMALDYLINTGDAEWGMRLGAALFRFWETREYLTEGRDAIARVLALKGAPANPKLHARLLFAGAVLAGEQGDYGPARQLFEESLETCLKLGDNRGVAVALNALALNARDRGDLAAASLLFERCIAIWKDLGDSADIARALSNLANVMKLQGDYTRASALYDESLTMFRKAGDTAGAAWTLNYQGDVAREKSDFAAARSFCEQSLAEFRQLRDGWGIASALSDLATLSCDQGDNAQARRLYGESIKMFKDLGHKRGIARALECLAASAAAQSHAEQSLHLAGAAAALRQRLGAPLTPAEAPRLEKALEFARRTLGNAAGLTAWMEGWATPVEQAVQEALGYDAELNHQTRITS
;
A
#
# COMPACT_ATOMS: atom_id res chain seq x y z
N MET A 1 10.72 -5.96 13.60
CA MET A 1 12.02 -5.31 13.33
C MET A 1 12.13 -3.93 13.98
N LEU A 2 11.01 -3.20 14.16
CA LEU A 2 10.91 -1.94 14.93
C LEU A 2 11.44 -2.03 16.37
N SER A 3 11.14 -3.12 17.09
CA SER A 3 11.67 -3.33 18.45
C SER A 3 13.19 -3.44 18.53
N ARG A 4 13.87 -3.80 17.44
CA ARG A 4 15.34 -3.85 17.35
C ARG A 4 15.97 -2.48 17.07
N LEU A 5 15.22 -1.54 16.51
CA LEU A 5 15.62 -0.14 16.31
C LEU A 5 15.37 0.67 17.59
N GLU A 6 14.22 0.50 18.24
CA GLU A 6 13.93 1.09 19.56
C GLU A 6 14.84 0.53 20.66
N SER A 7 15.21 -0.76 20.61
CA SER A 7 16.18 -1.31 21.58
C SER A 7 17.59 -0.76 21.40
N ARG A 8 17.96 -0.27 20.20
CA ARG A 8 19.25 0.39 19.98
C ARG A 8 19.27 1.80 20.57
N LEU A 9 18.13 2.51 20.54
CA LEU A 9 17.98 3.81 21.20
C LEU A 9 18.04 3.70 22.74
N ASN A 10 17.44 2.66 23.33
CA ASN A 10 17.50 2.44 24.78
C ASN A 10 18.83 1.85 25.30
N LEU A 11 19.72 1.36 24.42
CA LEU A 11 21.06 0.90 24.80
C LEU A 11 22.11 2.03 24.85
N LEU A 12 21.73 3.27 24.49
CA LEU A 12 22.63 4.43 24.42
C LEU A 12 22.43 5.45 25.57
N THR A 13 21.62 5.14 26.57
CA THR A 13 21.60 5.90 27.83
C THR A 13 22.82 5.60 28.72
N GLY A 14 23.67 4.63 28.36
CA GLY A 14 25.02 4.47 28.92
C GLY A 14 26.00 5.33 28.15
N GLY A 15 26.78 6.16 28.85
CA GLY A 15 27.79 7.02 28.23
C GLY A 15 28.80 6.21 27.41
N ALA A 16 29.56 6.88 26.53
CA ALA A 16 30.50 6.27 25.56
C ALA A 16 31.51 5.23 26.12
N ARG A 17 31.66 5.14 27.45
CA ARG A 17 32.52 4.17 28.17
C ARG A 17 31.89 2.78 28.34
N ASP A 18 30.57 2.64 28.21
CA ASP A 18 29.85 1.38 28.46
C ASP A 18 29.58 0.57 27.17
N LEU A 19 30.05 1.06 26.02
CA LEU A 19 29.91 0.38 24.72
C LEU A 19 31.00 -0.69 24.51
N PRO A 20 30.73 -1.81 23.81
CA PRO A 20 31.74 -2.78 23.40
C PRO A 20 32.95 -2.14 22.68
N THR A 21 34.17 -2.64 22.93
CA THR A 21 35.45 -2.06 22.45
C THR A 21 35.47 -1.75 20.94
N ARG A 22 34.88 -2.63 20.11
CA ARG A 22 34.79 -2.42 18.66
C ARG A 22 33.99 -1.16 18.28
N GLN A 23 32.94 -0.85 19.02
CA GLN A 23 32.12 0.35 18.81
C GLN A 23 32.84 1.62 19.31
N GLN A 24 33.61 1.52 20.39
CA GLN A 24 34.46 2.62 20.86
C GLN A 24 35.52 3.00 19.82
N THR A 25 36.18 2.02 19.19
CA THR A 25 37.19 2.26 18.15
C THR A 25 36.57 2.95 16.93
N LEU A 26 35.45 2.44 16.41
CA LEU A 26 34.74 3.05 15.28
C LEU A 26 34.31 4.50 15.59
N ARG A 27 33.75 4.72 16.79
CA ARG A 27 33.34 6.05 17.24
C ARG A 27 34.52 7.02 17.35
N SER A 28 35.67 6.53 17.83
CA SER A 28 36.90 7.32 17.92
C SER A 28 37.41 7.71 16.54
N THR A 29 37.32 6.81 15.56
CA THR A 29 37.65 7.09 14.15
C THR A 29 36.73 8.16 13.56
N VAL A 30 35.41 8.07 13.77
CA VAL A 30 34.46 9.10 13.31
C VAL A 30 34.75 10.45 14.00
N GLY A 31 35.04 10.44 15.30
CA GLY A 31 35.40 11.65 16.04
C GLY A 31 36.68 12.31 15.52
N TRP A 32 37.67 11.52 15.09
CA TRP A 32 38.88 12.06 14.44
C TRP A 32 38.55 12.72 13.10
N SER A 33 37.80 12.04 12.21
CA SER A 33 37.38 12.61 10.93
C SER A 33 36.54 13.89 11.11
N HIS A 34 35.65 13.92 12.09
CA HIS A 34 34.87 15.11 12.47
C HIS A 34 35.77 16.26 12.96
N GLY A 35 36.83 15.95 13.72
CA GLY A 35 37.79 16.96 14.22
C GLY A 35 38.61 17.63 13.12
N LEU A 36 38.68 17.04 11.91
CA LEU A 36 39.34 17.63 10.74
C LEU A 36 38.45 18.61 9.96
N LEU A 37 37.15 18.67 10.30
CA LEU A 37 36.20 19.58 9.65
C LEU A 37 36.36 21.01 10.17
N ASN A 38 36.21 21.98 9.28
CA ASN A 38 36.07 23.38 9.69
C ASN A 38 34.69 23.64 10.34
N SER A 39 34.45 24.83 10.90
CA SER A 39 33.19 25.10 11.63
C SER A 39 31.93 25.02 10.78
N ALA A 40 32.02 25.42 9.51
CA ALA A 40 30.90 25.35 8.55
C ALA A 40 30.59 23.89 8.20
N GLU A 41 31.62 23.09 7.93
CA GLU A 41 31.53 21.66 7.66
C GLU A 41 30.99 20.87 8.87
N GLN A 42 31.44 21.19 10.10
CA GLN A 42 30.89 20.58 11.33
C GLN A 42 29.40 20.93 11.50
N THR A 43 28.97 22.10 11.03
CA THR A 43 27.56 22.52 11.03
C THR A 43 26.75 21.73 10.04
N LEU A 44 27.22 21.61 8.79
CA LEU A 44 26.59 20.76 7.80
C LEU A 44 26.50 19.31 8.28
N PHE A 45 27.61 18.75 8.76
CA PHE A 45 27.70 17.37 9.23
C PHE A 45 26.66 17.03 10.29
N ARG A 46 26.52 17.86 11.34
CA ARG A 46 25.50 17.61 12.38
C ARG A 46 24.08 17.82 11.86
N ARG A 47 23.85 18.79 10.97
CA ARG A 47 22.52 19.06 10.41
C ARG A 47 22.06 17.94 9.48
N LEU A 48 22.96 17.33 8.70
CA LEU A 48 22.69 16.16 7.85
C LEU A 48 22.16 14.94 8.64
N ALA A 49 22.39 14.90 9.95
CA ALA A 49 22.00 13.76 10.78
C ALA A 49 20.48 13.51 10.85
N VAL A 50 19.66 14.50 10.50
CA VAL A 50 18.19 14.38 10.47
C VAL A 50 17.70 13.49 9.32
N PHE A 51 18.49 13.34 8.24
CA PHE A 51 18.11 12.53 7.10
C PHE A 51 18.33 11.03 7.35
N THR A 52 17.30 10.23 7.05
CA THR A 52 17.33 8.77 7.12
C THR A 52 16.87 8.22 5.78
N GLY A 53 17.66 7.33 5.16
CA GLY A 53 17.42 6.94 3.77
C GLY A 53 18.04 7.91 2.74
N GLY A 54 18.97 8.75 3.19
CA GLY A 54 19.72 9.68 2.34
C GLY A 54 18.96 10.97 2.07
N CYS A 55 19.57 11.80 1.22
CA CYS A 55 19.11 13.14 0.87
C CYS A 55 19.59 13.53 -0.53
N THR A 56 18.84 14.42 -1.17
CA THR A 56 19.25 15.12 -2.40
C THR A 56 19.89 16.45 -2.05
N LEU A 57 20.64 17.06 -2.98
CA LEU A 57 21.24 18.39 -2.74
C LEU A 57 20.16 19.44 -2.39
N GLU A 58 19.04 19.44 -3.10
CA GLU A 58 17.89 20.31 -2.85
C GLU A 58 17.36 20.16 -1.41
N SER A 59 17.19 18.92 -0.93
CA SER A 59 16.73 18.68 0.44
C SER A 59 17.74 19.18 1.48
N VAL A 60 19.05 19.05 1.20
CA VAL A 60 20.10 19.56 2.08
C VAL A 60 20.07 21.08 2.14
N GLU A 61 19.91 21.76 1.00
CA GLU A 61 19.76 23.23 0.97
C GLU A 61 18.56 23.68 1.80
N ALA A 62 17.39 23.06 1.60
CA ALA A 62 16.17 23.43 2.30
C ALA A 62 16.23 23.20 3.83
N VAL A 63 16.92 22.14 4.27
CA VAL A 63 16.93 21.71 5.68
C VAL A 63 18.16 22.17 6.45
N CYS A 64 19.34 22.13 5.81
CA CYS A 64 20.60 22.45 6.45
C CYS A 64 21.01 23.91 6.27
N ASP A 65 20.52 24.62 5.25
CA ASP A 65 20.82 26.05 5.00
C ASP A 65 19.61 26.97 5.08
N THR A 66 18.57 26.61 5.84
CA THR A 66 17.31 27.38 5.87
C THR A 66 17.48 28.87 6.19
N LYS A 67 18.57 29.25 6.88
CA LYS A 67 18.89 30.64 7.26
C LYS A 67 20.00 31.28 6.41
N GLY A 68 20.63 30.55 5.48
CA GLY A 68 21.86 30.99 4.81
C GLY A 68 23.04 31.15 5.77
N ASP A 69 23.05 30.38 6.87
CA ASP A 69 23.99 30.52 7.99
C ASP A 69 25.07 29.44 8.02
N LEU A 70 25.11 28.54 7.03
CA LEU A 70 26.12 27.48 6.95
C LEU A 70 27.54 28.02 6.83
N GLY A 71 27.72 29.14 6.13
CA GLY A 71 29.05 29.73 5.87
C GLY A 71 29.91 28.91 4.89
N ILE A 72 29.29 27.98 4.17
CA ILE A 72 29.86 27.21 3.05
C ILE A 72 28.73 26.96 2.04
N ASP A 73 29.08 26.90 0.76
CA ASP A 73 28.15 26.45 -0.28
C ASP A 73 27.78 24.98 -0.04
N VAL A 74 26.51 24.62 -0.24
CA VAL A 74 26.02 23.28 0.09
C VAL A 74 26.66 22.21 -0.80
N LEU A 75 26.89 22.50 -2.08
CA LEU A 75 27.55 21.57 -2.99
C LEU A 75 29.00 21.33 -2.56
N ASP A 76 29.75 22.39 -2.25
CA ASP A 76 31.12 22.29 -1.76
C ASP A 76 31.19 21.54 -0.42
N GLY A 77 30.23 21.82 0.48
CA GLY A 77 30.10 21.13 1.75
C GLY A 77 29.83 19.63 1.60
N MET A 78 28.91 19.26 0.69
CA MET A 78 28.61 17.85 0.39
C MET A 78 29.79 17.13 -0.28
N ALA A 79 30.47 17.78 -1.23
CA ALA A 79 31.70 17.25 -1.82
C ALA A 79 32.76 16.97 -0.75
N SER A 80 32.96 17.91 0.18
CA SER A 80 33.86 17.75 1.32
C SER A 80 33.47 16.58 2.24
N MET A 81 32.17 16.36 2.48
CA MET A 81 31.69 15.19 3.24
C MET A 81 32.00 13.87 2.53
N VAL A 82 31.88 13.83 1.21
CA VAL A 82 32.20 12.65 0.39
C VAL A 82 33.70 12.38 0.38
N ASP A 83 34.52 13.40 0.12
CA ASP A 83 35.98 13.30 0.10
C ASP A 83 36.54 12.80 1.43
N LYS A 84 35.94 13.22 2.54
CA LYS A 84 36.33 12.81 3.90
C LYS A 84 35.63 11.52 4.37
N SER A 85 34.92 10.83 3.48
CA SER A 85 34.21 9.57 3.75
C SER A 85 33.17 9.66 4.89
N LEU A 86 32.61 10.85 5.10
CA LEU A 86 31.52 11.10 6.05
C LEU A 86 30.13 10.95 5.41
N ALA A 87 30.06 11.07 4.08
CA ALA A 87 28.91 10.74 3.25
C ALA A 87 29.34 9.90 2.03
N GLN A 88 28.39 9.19 1.42
CA GLN A 88 28.56 8.46 0.18
C GLN A 88 27.63 9.04 -0.88
N GLN A 89 28.15 9.23 -2.09
CA GLN A 89 27.37 9.63 -3.26
C GLN A 89 26.92 8.37 -4.01
N VAL A 90 25.63 8.30 -4.34
CA VAL A 90 25.05 7.24 -5.16
C VAL A 90 24.29 7.89 -6.30
N GLU A 91 24.68 7.54 -7.53
CA GLU A 91 23.92 7.89 -8.73
C GLU A 91 22.74 6.92 -8.88
N GLN A 92 21.52 7.45 -8.89
CA GLN A 92 20.34 6.66 -9.21
C GLN A 92 20.13 6.61 -10.73
N LEU A 93 19.42 5.57 -11.19
CA LEU A 93 19.08 5.37 -12.60
C LEU A 93 18.30 6.56 -13.20
N ASP A 94 17.62 7.35 -12.37
CA ASP A 94 16.81 8.51 -12.75
C ASP A 94 17.56 9.87 -12.62
N ALA A 95 18.89 9.85 -12.68
CA ALA A 95 19.80 11.00 -12.75
C ALA A 95 19.91 11.91 -11.51
N GLU A 96 19.07 11.74 -10.47
CA GLU A 96 19.21 12.53 -9.24
C GLU A 96 20.32 11.96 -8.33
N THR A 97 21.30 12.81 -8.00
CA THR A 97 22.41 12.43 -7.11
C THR A 97 21.93 12.39 -5.67
N ARG A 98 22.13 11.26 -4.98
CA ARG A 98 21.79 11.10 -3.57
C ARG A 98 23.01 10.92 -2.69
N PHE A 99 22.93 11.47 -1.49
CA PHE A 99 23.95 11.38 -0.46
C PHE A 99 23.45 10.61 0.76
N PHE A 100 24.29 9.71 1.28
CA PHE A 100 23.97 8.87 2.43
C PHE A 100 25.08 8.91 3.47
N MET A 101 24.71 9.06 4.74
CA MET A 101 25.61 8.81 5.85
C MET A 101 25.47 7.36 6.30
N LEU A 102 26.61 6.67 6.47
CA LEU A 102 26.60 5.35 7.13
C LEU A 102 25.97 5.47 8.52
N SER A 103 25.23 4.45 8.94
CA SER A 103 24.42 4.49 10.17
C SER A 103 25.22 4.94 11.40
N THR A 104 26.44 4.43 11.55
CA THR A 104 27.34 4.79 12.67
C THR A 104 27.83 6.24 12.62
N ILE A 105 28.02 6.81 11.41
CA ILE A 105 28.43 8.20 11.23
C ILE A 105 27.24 9.11 11.53
N ARG A 106 26.04 8.75 11.02
CA ARG A 106 24.80 9.48 11.30
C ARG A 106 24.48 9.52 12.79
N GLU A 107 24.61 8.39 13.48
CA GLU A 107 24.41 8.31 14.95
C GLU A 107 25.33 9.30 15.69
N TYR A 108 26.62 9.34 15.34
CA TYR A 108 27.56 10.30 15.92
C TYR A 108 27.20 11.76 15.57
N ALA A 109 26.81 12.04 14.33
CA ALA A 109 26.39 13.36 13.89
C ALA A 109 25.13 13.85 14.62
N PHE A 110 24.20 12.94 14.89
CA PHE A 110 22.96 13.22 15.58
C PHE A 110 23.17 13.59 17.05
N GLU A 111 24.11 12.93 17.73
CA GLU A 111 24.53 13.34 19.07
C GLU A 111 25.15 14.73 19.09
N ARG A 112 25.99 15.06 18.09
CA ARG A 112 26.54 16.41 17.94
C ARG A 112 25.45 17.44 17.65
N LEU A 113 24.40 17.05 16.92
CA LEU A 113 23.24 17.90 16.70
C LEU A 113 22.50 18.16 18.01
N ALA A 114 22.25 17.12 18.81
CA ALA A 114 21.57 17.22 20.11
C ALA A 114 22.33 18.06 21.15
N GLU A 115 23.65 18.14 21.04
CA GLU A 115 24.48 19.03 21.86
C GLU A 115 24.51 20.48 21.35
N SER A 116 23.93 20.76 20.17
CA SER A 116 23.95 22.07 19.53
C SER A 116 22.65 22.86 19.73
N ALA A 117 22.73 24.19 19.63
CA ALA A 117 21.55 25.06 19.66
C ALA A 117 20.67 24.94 18.40
N ASP A 118 21.15 24.27 17.35
CA ASP A 118 20.47 24.17 16.06
C ASP A 118 19.44 23.02 15.99
N GLU A 119 19.48 22.07 16.94
CA GLU A 119 18.70 20.82 16.86
C GLU A 119 17.22 21.04 16.53
N ALA A 120 16.55 21.88 17.33
CA ALA A 120 15.13 22.12 17.17
C ALA A 120 14.80 22.77 15.82
N ALA A 121 15.65 23.70 15.36
CA ALA A 121 15.45 24.38 14.09
C ALA A 121 15.66 23.43 12.90
N THR A 122 16.72 22.61 12.92
CA THR A 122 17.03 21.66 11.85
C THR A 122 15.98 20.55 11.76
N ARG A 123 15.55 19.96 12.88
CA ARG A 123 14.48 18.95 12.87
C ARG A 123 13.14 19.52 12.40
N ARG A 124 12.83 20.76 12.77
CA ARG A 124 11.61 21.43 12.28
C ARG A 124 11.70 21.71 10.77
N ALA A 125 12.84 22.13 10.27
CA ALA A 125 13.06 22.33 8.84
C ALA A 125 12.93 21.03 8.04
N HIS A 126 13.49 19.93 8.56
CA HIS A 126 13.31 18.59 7.98
C HIS A 126 11.82 18.19 7.93
N ALA A 127 11.10 18.31 9.03
CA ALA A 127 9.67 18.01 9.06
C ALA A 127 8.85 18.90 8.12
N ALA A 128 9.21 20.18 7.98
CA ALA A 128 8.56 21.10 7.06
C ALA A 128 8.77 20.69 5.59
N TYR A 129 10.02 20.39 5.22
CA TYR A 129 10.36 19.97 3.85
C TYR A 129 9.60 18.69 3.46
N TYR A 130 9.62 17.67 4.32
CA TYR A 130 8.95 16.40 4.03
C TYR A 130 7.42 16.49 4.13
N LEU A 131 6.86 17.43 4.88
CA LEU A 131 5.44 17.74 4.81
C LEU A 131 5.05 18.31 3.45
N VAL A 132 5.80 19.31 2.95
CA VAL A 132 5.52 19.92 1.64
C VAL A 132 5.68 18.88 0.53
N LEU A 133 6.76 18.11 0.54
CA LEU A 133 7.00 17.06 -0.43
C LEU A 133 5.88 16.02 -0.45
N ALA A 134 5.37 15.62 0.72
CA ALA A 134 4.26 14.68 0.81
C ALA A 134 2.95 15.29 0.25
N GLU A 135 2.67 16.56 0.53
CA GLU A 135 1.47 17.23 0.03
C GLU A 135 1.48 17.45 -1.48
N GLU A 136 2.64 17.80 -2.05
CA GLU A 136 2.83 17.89 -3.50
C GLU A 136 2.62 16.53 -4.15
N GLY A 137 3.29 15.50 -3.66
CA GLY A 137 3.13 14.16 -4.20
C GLY A 137 1.71 13.62 -4.06
N ALA A 138 1.01 13.92 -2.97
CA ALA A 138 -0.37 13.48 -2.79
C ALA A 138 -1.37 14.12 -3.77
N GLN A 139 -1.05 15.29 -4.34
CA GLN A 139 -1.87 15.93 -5.38
C GLN A 139 -1.62 15.30 -6.75
N GLU A 140 -0.37 14.95 -7.03
CA GLU A 140 0.07 14.46 -8.34
C GLU A 140 -0.03 12.94 -8.51
N VAL A 141 -0.09 12.16 -7.42
CA VAL A 141 0.02 10.69 -7.44
C VAL A 141 -0.99 9.96 -8.33
N ILE A 142 -2.13 10.59 -8.63
CA ILE A 142 -3.15 10.00 -9.53
C ILE A 142 -2.66 10.06 -10.99
N ASP A 143 -2.09 11.18 -11.40
CA ASP A 143 -1.64 11.42 -12.78
C ASP A 143 -0.19 10.94 -12.99
N HIS A 144 0.58 10.89 -11.89
CA HIS A 144 2.01 10.64 -11.85
C HIS A 144 2.35 9.53 -10.83
N PRO A 145 2.14 8.24 -11.19
CA PRO A 145 2.36 7.12 -10.28
C PRO A 145 3.82 6.98 -9.82
N GLU A 146 4.79 7.57 -10.52
CA GLU A 146 6.19 7.68 -10.13
C GLU A 146 6.39 8.35 -8.75
N TRP A 147 5.41 9.15 -8.29
CA TRP A 147 5.43 9.68 -6.94
C TRP A 147 5.40 8.60 -5.86
N LEU A 148 4.80 7.44 -6.13
CA LEU A 148 4.84 6.31 -5.21
C LEU A 148 6.24 5.70 -5.11
N ASP A 149 7.06 5.76 -6.16
CA ASP A 149 8.47 5.34 -6.13
C ASP A 149 9.30 6.36 -5.36
N ARG A 150 9.06 7.66 -5.59
CA ARG A 150 9.69 8.73 -4.80
C ARG A 150 9.36 8.62 -3.32
N PHE A 151 8.10 8.33 -2.97
CA PHE A 151 7.70 8.15 -1.58
C PHE A 151 8.34 6.92 -0.95
N GLU A 152 8.57 5.86 -1.72
CA GLU A 152 9.30 4.68 -1.27
C GLU A 152 10.75 5.03 -0.90
N ILE A 153 11.41 5.85 -1.73
CA ILE A 153 12.78 6.34 -1.47
C ILE A 153 12.83 7.22 -0.23
N GLU A 154 11.85 8.10 -0.04
CA GLU A 154 11.79 9.05 1.09
C GLU A 154 11.07 8.52 2.34
N HIS A 155 10.67 7.24 2.33
CA HIS A 155 9.80 6.68 3.36
C HIS A 155 10.38 6.82 4.78
N ASP A 156 11.68 6.57 4.94
CA ASP A 156 12.36 6.72 6.23
C ASP A 156 12.41 8.19 6.69
N ASN A 157 12.53 9.15 5.76
CA ASN A 157 12.47 10.57 6.08
C ASN A 157 11.06 11.00 6.51
N PHE A 158 10.00 10.47 5.86
CA PHE A 158 8.62 10.70 6.29
C PHE A 158 8.34 10.17 7.70
N ARG A 159 8.85 8.97 8.03
CA ARG A 159 8.77 8.41 9.39
C ARG A 159 9.42 9.35 10.42
N MET A 160 10.63 9.81 10.14
CA MET A 160 11.36 10.72 11.02
C MET A 160 10.65 12.07 11.22
N ALA A 161 10.12 12.64 10.13
CA ALA A 161 9.32 13.86 10.19
C ALA A 161 8.07 13.67 11.06
N LEU A 162 7.32 12.59 10.84
CA LEU A 162 6.09 12.31 11.57
C LEU A 162 6.35 12.04 13.06
N ASP A 163 7.39 11.27 13.39
CA ASP A 163 7.81 11.02 14.77
C ASP A 163 8.20 12.32 15.50
N TYR A 164 8.91 13.23 14.82
CA TYR A 164 9.22 14.55 15.37
C TYR A 164 7.94 15.35 15.67
N LEU A 165 6.97 15.38 14.75
CA LEU A 165 5.71 16.12 14.93
C LEU A 165 4.87 15.54 16.08
N ILE A 166 4.81 14.21 16.21
CA ILE A 166 4.14 13.54 17.31
C ILE A 166 4.82 13.88 18.65
N ASN A 167 6.15 13.79 18.72
CA ASN A 167 6.90 14.03 19.95
C ASN A 167 6.86 15.49 20.41
N THR A 168 6.75 16.43 19.47
CA THR A 168 6.61 17.87 19.77
C THR A 168 5.17 18.30 19.99
N GLY A 169 4.19 17.42 19.72
CA GLY A 169 2.76 17.70 19.87
C GLY A 169 2.17 18.61 18.78
N ASP A 170 2.85 18.76 17.63
CA ASP A 170 2.41 19.58 16.49
C ASP A 170 1.32 18.82 15.69
N ALA A 171 0.09 18.84 16.23
CA ALA A 171 -1.02 18.06 15.71
C ALA A 171 -1.44 18.47 14.30
N GLU A 172 -1.38 19.75 13.96
CA GLU A 172 -1.80 20.23 12.65
C GLU A 172 -0.89 19.69 11.54
N TRP A 173 0.44 19.83 11.70
CA TRP A 173 1.39 19.30 10.73
C TRP A 173 1.38 17.77 10.71
N GLY A 174 1.25 17.12 11.88
CA GLY A 174 1.13 15.67 11.96
C GLY A 174 -0.07 15.14 11.19
N MET A 175 -1.23 15.80 11.31
CA MET A 175 -2.43 15.40 10.57
C MET A 175 -2.32 15.67 9.07
N ARG A 176 -1.69 16.79 8.66
CA ARG A 176 -1.44 17.08 7.24
C ARG A 176 -0.53 16.02 6.61
N LEU A 177 0.59 15.70 7.27
CA LEU A 177 1.54 14.70 6.79
C LEU A 177 0.89 13.31 6.74
N GLY A 178 0.19 12.89 7.80
CA GLY A 178 -0.53 11.61 7.79
C GLY A 178 -1.61 11.51 6.71
N ALA A 179 -2.32 12.60 6.44
CA ALA A 179 -3.33 12.64 5.38
C ALA A 179 -2.75 12.65 3.96
N ALA A 180 -1.51 13.14 3.80
CA ALA A 180 -0.78 13.12 2.52
C ALA A 180 -0.18 11.73 2.24
N LEU A 181 0.36 11.06 3.27
CA LEU A 181 0.95 9.72 3.15
C LEU A 181 -0.07 8.58 3.04
N PHE A 182 -1.34 8.84 3.39
CA PHE A 182 -2.41 7.83 3.38
C PHE A 182 -2.47 6.98 2.10
N ARG A 183 -2.51 7.62 0.92
CA ARG A 183 -2.61 6.91 -0.37
C ARG A 183 -1.39 6.06 -0.66
N PHE A 184 -0.21 6.51 -0.23
CA PHE A 184 1.01 5.72 -0.33
C PHE A 184 0.96 4.50 0.58
N TRP A 185 0.58 4.66 1.86
CA TRP A 185 0.45 3.53 2.78
C TRP A 185 -0.58 2.50 2.30
N GLU A 186 -1.70 2.95 1.78
CA GLU A 186 -2.74 2.09 1.20
C GLU A 186 -2.23 1.35 -0.05
N THR A 187 -1.61 2.07 -0.98
CA THR A 187 -1.22 1.52 -2.30
C THR A 187 0.00 0.60 -2.21
N ARG A 188 1.00 0.94 -1.38
CA ARG A 188 2.19 0.13 -1.12
C ARG A 188 2.01 -0.91 -0.01
N GLU A 189 0.81 -0.95 0.57
CA GLU A 189 0.38 -1.92 1.58
C GLU A 189 1.19 -1.83 2.89
N TYR A 190 1.56 -0.62 3.29
CA TYR A 190 2.09 -0.28 4.63
C TYR A 190 0.94 -0.06 5.63
N LEU A 191 -0.03 -0.98 5.65
CA LEU A 191 -1.32 -0.80 6.33
C LEU A 191 -1.17 -0.60 7.84
N THR A 192 -0.43 -1.50 8.51
CA THR A 192 -0.20 -1.44 9.96
C THR A 192 0.52 -0.16 10.36
N GLU A 193 1.57 0.17 9.62
CA GLU A 193 2.36 1.37 9.91
C GLU A 193 1.54 2.64 9.76
N GLY A 194 0.84 2.80 8.62
CA GLY A 194 0.01 3.97 8.39
C GLY A 194 -1.11 4.09 9.43
N ARG A 195 -1.72 2.97 9.83
CA ARG A 195 -2.75 2.96 10.87
C ARG A 195 -2.21 3.36 12.24
N ASP A 196 -1.08 2.81 12.66
CA ASP A 196 -0.45 3.13 13.94
C ASP A 196 0.01 4.59 13.98
N ALA A 197 0.59 5.07 12.88
CA ALA A 197 1.00 6.46 12.70
C ALA A 197 -0.20 7.43 12.80
N ILE A 198 -1.29 7.16 12.08
CA ILE A 198 -2.52 7.93 12.14
C ILE A 198 -3.10 7.94 13.56
N ALA A 199 -3.15 6.79 14.24
CA ALA A 199 -3.66 6.70 15.60
C ALA A 199 -2.85 7.54 16.59
N ARG A 200 -1.51 7.55 16.47
CA ARG A 200 -0.63 8.38 17.30
C ARG A 200 -0.85 9.88 17.06
N VAL A 201 -1.09 10.29 15.82
CA VAL A 201 -1.41 11.69 15.48
C VAL A 201 -2.79 12.10 16.02
N LEU A 202 -3.81 11.26 15.86
CA LEU A 202 -5.15 11.51 16.39
C LEU A 202 -5.19 11.60 17.93
N ALA A 203 -4.26 10.93 18.61
CA ALA A 203 -4.11 11.00 20.07
C ALA A 203 -3.51 12.32 20.58
N LEU A 204 -3.01 13.19 19.70
CA LEU A 204 -2.46 14.49 20.09
C LEU A 204 -3.56 15.42 20.59
N LYS A 205 -3.31 16.14 21.69
CA LYS A 205 -4.29 17.06 22.30
C LYS A 205 -4.83 18.13 21.34
N GLY A 206 -4.01 18.55 20.37
CA GLY A 206 -4.40 19.54 19.37
C GLY A 206 -5.17 18.99 18.17
N ALA A 207 -5.29 17.67 18.01
CA ALA A 207 -5.91 17.07 16.82
C ALA A 207 -7.38 17.51 16.61
N PRO A 208 -8.24 17.61 17.65
CA PRO A 208 -9.61 18.08 17.47
C PRO A 208 -9.74 19.57 17.10
N ALA A 209 -8.66 20.36 17.16
CA ALA A 209 -8.70 21.81 16.92
C ALA A 209 -8.99 22.17 15.45
N ASN A 210 -8.73 21.26 14.50
CA ASN A 210 -9.10 21.39 13.10
C ASN A 210 -10.07 20.25 12.70
N PRO A 211 -11.39 20.42 12.87
CA PRO A 211 -12.36 19.35 12.67
C PRO A 211 -12.36 18.75 11.26
N LYS A 212 -12.12 19.56 10.23
CA LYS A 212 -12.09 19.09 8.83
C LYS A 212 -10.91 18.15 8.60
N LEU A 213 -9.72 18.55 9.04
CA LEU A 213 -8.53 17.73 8.89
C LEU A 213 -8.58 16.48 9.78
N HIS A 214 -9.11 16.62 11.00
CA HIS A 214 -9.37 15.51 11.92
C HIS A 214 -10.31 14.46 11.27
N ALA A 215 -11.43 14.89 10.68
CA ALA A 215 -12.37 14.00 9.98
C ALA A 215 -11.73 13.27 8.78
N ARG A 216 -10.87 13.97 8.01
CA ARG A 216 -10.11 13.37 6.91
C ARG A 216 -9.13 12.31 7.41
N LEU A 217 -8.47 12.54 8.54
CA LEU A 217 -7.52 11.59 9.11
C LEU A 217 -8.23 10.38 9.75
N LEU A 218 -9.37 10.58 10.40
CA LEU A 218 -10.26 9.50 10.86
C LEU A 218 -10.67 8.60 9.68
N PHE A 219 -11.08 9.21 8.56
CA PHE A 219 -11.42 8.47 7.33
C PHE A 219 -10.24 7.64 6.81
N ALA A 220 -9.03 8.22 6.75
CA ALA A 220 -7.83 7.51 6.32
C ALA A 220 -7.51 6.31 7.24
N GLY A 221 -7.56 6.50 8.57
CA GLY A 221 -7.37 5.42 9.53
C GLY A 221 -8.43 4.33 9.42
N ALA A 222 -9.67 4.71 9.13
CA ALA A 222 -10.78 3.78 8.92
C ALA A 222 -10.58 2.91 7.67
N VAL A 223 -10.12 3.49 6.57
CA VAL A 223 -9.80 2.72 5.34
C VAL A 223 -8.71 1.70 5.63
N LEU A 224 -7.59 2.10 6.25
CA LEU A 224 -6.50 1.18 6.57
C LEU A 224 -6.95 0.07 7.53
N ALA A 225 -7.78 0.38 8.52
CA ALA A 225 -8.37 -0.64 9.40
C ALA A 225 -9.29 -1.60 8.63
N GLY A 226 -10.10 -1.10 7.69
CA GLY A 226 -10.97 -1.92 6.85
C GLY A 226 -10.19 -2.87 5.94
N GLU A 227 -9.10 -2.40 5.34
CA GLU A 227 -8.19 -3.23 4.55
C GLU A 227 -7.51 -4.34 5.36
N GLN A 228 -7.40 -4.15 6.68
CA GLN A 228 -6.91 -5.16 7.61
C GLN A 228 -7.99 -6.12 8.14
N GLY A 229 -9.23 -5.98 7.65
CA GLY A 229 -10.37 -6.77 8.13
C GLY A 229 -10.92 -6.33 9.49
N ASP A 230 -10.42 -5.24 10.06
CA ASP A 230 -10.91 -4.68 11.33
C ASP A 230 -12.14 -3.79 11.10
N TYR A 231 -13.21 -4.41 10.60
CA TYR A 231 -14.41 -3.70 10.15
C TYR A 231 -15.12 -2.94 11.29
N GLY A 232 -15.05 -3.45 12.52
CA GLY A 232 -15.64 -2.80 13.71
C GLY A 232 -14.99 -1.45 14.01
N PRO A 233 -13.68 -1.41 14.32
CA PRO A 233 -12.92 -0.17 14.48
C PRO A 233 -13.03 0.76 13.27
N ALA A 234 -12.93 0.22 12.04
CA ALA A 234 -13.08 1.02 10.82
C ALA A 234 -14.44 1.73 10.76
N ARG A 235 -15.53 1.02 11.08
CA ARG A 235 -16.87 1.59 11.10
C ARG A 235 -16.99 2.75 12.10
N GLN A 236 -16.45 2.60 13.31
CA GLN A 236 -16.49 3.66 14.33
C GLN A 236 -15.80 4.94 13.81
N LEU A 237 -14.60 4.80 13.26
CA LEU A 237 -13.85 5.93 12.70
C LEU A 237 -14.58 6.59 11.51
N PHE A 238 -15.20 5.80 10.63
CA PHE A 238 -16.04 6.35 9.56
C PHE A 238 -17.29 7.07 10.08
N GLU A 239 -17.94 6.55 11.12
CA GLU A 239 -19.11 7.19 11.75
C GLU A 239 -18.73 8.53 12.41
N GLU A 240 -17.57 8.61 13.08
CA GLU A 240 -17.05 9.85 13.67
C GLU A 240 -16.67 10.89 12.58
N SER A 241 -16.06 10.44 11.48
CA SER A 241 -15.77 11.27 10.31
C SER A 241 -17.06 11.83 9.70
N LEU A 242 -18.05 10.96 9.48
CA LEU A 242 -19.38 11.33 8.98
C LEU A 242 -20.08 12.36 9.89
N GLU A 243 -20.07 12.14 11.21
CA GLU A 243 -20.66 13.08 12.17
C GLU A 243 -20.01 14.47 12.07
N THR A 244 -18.70 14.51 11.89
CA THR A 244 -17.97 15.77 11.72
C THR A 244 -18.32 16.45 10.40
N CYS A 245 -18.38 15.73 9.29
CA CYS A 245 -18.82 16.29 8.00
C CYS A 245 -20.25 16.83 8.07
N LEU A 246 -21.17 16.14 8.78
CA LEU A 246 -22.53 16.63 9.02
C LEU A 246 -22.54 17.94 9.80
N LYS A 247 -21.76 18.04 10.88
CA LYS A 247 -21.64 19.28 11.69
C LYS A 247 -21.07 20.45 10.89
N LEU A 248 -20.16 20.17 9.95
CA LEU A 248 -19.55 21.17 9.08
C LEU A 248 -20.41 21.56 7.86
N GLY A 249 -21.52 20.85 7.61
CA GLY A 249 -22.32 21.02 6.39
C GLY A 249 -21.57 20.59 5.12
N ASP A 250 -20.57 19.73 5.24
CA ASP A 250 -19.78 19.23 4.11
C ASP A 250 -20.48 18.03 3.45
N ASN A 251 -21.45 18.32 2.59
CA ASN A 251 -22.22 17.28 1.88
C ASN A 251 -21.33 16.36 1.03
N ARG A 252 -20.21 16.86 0.50
CA ARG A 252 -19.24 16.04 -0.25
C ARG A 252 -18.60 15.03 0.70
N GLY A 253 -18.08 15.49 1.85
CA GLY A 253 -17.53 14.64 2.89
C GLY A 253 -18.54 13.61 3.43
N VAL A 254 -19.80 14.01 3.61
CA VAL A 254 -20.89 13.10 4.01
C VAL A 254 -21.07 11.97 3.00
N ALA A 255 -21.14 12.28 1.71
CA ALA A 255 -21.33 11.26 0.67
C ALA A 255 -20.12 10.32 0.56
N VAL A 256 -18.90 10.84 0.68
CA VAL A 256 -17.67 10.04 0.74
C VAL A 256 -17.67 9.08 1.93
N ALA A 257 -18.01 9.57 3.13
CA ALA A 257 -18.07 8.74 4.33
C ALA A 257 -19.18 7.67 4.26
N LEU A 258 -20.35 8.00 3.70
CA LEU A 258 -21.42 7.01 3.47
C LEU A 258 -21.01 5.93 2.48
N ASN A 259 -20.32 6.28 1.39
CA ASN A 259 -19.77 5.30 0.46
C ASN A 259 -18.80 4.33 1.16
N ALA A 260 -17.92 4.85 2.00
CA ALA A 260 -16.95 4.02 2.73
C ALA A 260 -17.61 3.13 3.80
N LEU A 261 -18.61 3.63 4.52
CA LEU A 261 -19.44 2.81 5.42
C LEU A 261 -20.18 1.69 4.66
N ALA A 262 -20.66 1.98 3.46
CA ALA A 262 -21.32 0.99 2.62
C ALA A 262 -20.36 -0.10 2.15
N LEU A 263 -19.13 0.26 1.76
CA LEU A 263 -18.06 -0.70 1.44
C LEU A 263 -17.70 -1.55 2.67
N ASN A 264 -17.50 -0.93 3.83
CA ASN A 264 -17.24 -1.65 5.09
C ASN A 264 -18.37 -2.63 5.45
N ALA A 265 -19.64 -2.22 5.31
CA ALA A 265 -20.78 -3.09 5.53
C ALA A 265 -20.82 -4.26 4.53
N ARG A 266 -20.54 -4.00 3.25
CA ARG A 266 -20.44 -5.04 2.20
C ARG A 266 -19.37 -6.05 2.55
N ASP A 267 -18.18 -5.60 2.92
CA ASP A 267 -17.04 -6.47 3.19
C ASP A 267 -17.26 -7.31 4.45
N ARG A 268 -18.00 -6.78 5.43
CA ARG A 268 -18.51 -7.52 6.59
C ARG A 268 -19.63 -8.54 6.23
N GLY A 269 -20.19 -8.49 5.03
CA GLY A 269 -21.31 -9.32 4.58
C GLY A 269 -22.70 -8.77 4.93
N ASP A 270 -22.79 -7.56 5.48
CA ASP A 270 -24.06 -6.89 5.79
C ASP A 270 -24.61 -6.17 4.54
N LEU A 271 -25.03 -6.99 3.56
CA LEU A 271 -25.40 -6.52 2.23
C LEU A 271 -26.64 -5.60 2.25
N ALA A 272 -27.55 -5.79 3.20
CA ALA A 272 -28.74 -4.95 3.35
C ALA A 272 -28.38 -3.54 3.82
N ALA A 273 -27.52 -3.42 4.85
CA ALA A 273 -27.02 -2.12 5.29
C ALA A 273 -26.20 -1.44 4.20
N ALA A 274 -25.36 -2.19 3.47
CA ALA A 274 -24.58 -1.68 2.36
C ALA A 274 -25.46 -1.05 1.27
N SER A 275 -26.54 -1.74 0.84
CA SER A 275 -27.48 -1.20 -0.15
C SER A 275 -28.09 0.13 0.28
N LEU A 276 -28.59 0.22 1.52
CA LEU A 276 -29.21 1.45 2.04
C LEU A 276 -28.21 2.61 2.08
N LEU A 277 -26.97 2.34 2.50
CA LEU A 277 -25.92 3.36 2.58
C LEU A 277 -25.50 3.84 1.19
N PHE A 278 -25.36 2.95 0.21
CA PHE A 278 -25.09 3.35 -1.18
C PHE A 278 -26.25 4.15 -1.77
N GLU A 279 -27.51 3.76 -1.56
CA GLU A 279 -28.68 4.51 -2.05
C GLU A 279 -28.70 5.94 -1.48
N ARG A 280 -28.39 6.11 -0.19
CA ARG A 280 -28.26 7.44 0.44
C ARG A 280 -27.09 8.24 -0.13
N CYS A 281 -25.93 7.59 -0.33
CA CYS A 281 -24.75 8.20 -0.95
C CYS A 281 -25.07 8.72 -2.36
N ILE A 282 -25.72 7.90 -3.19
CA ILE A 282 -26.14 8.24 -4.55
C ILE A 282 -27.11 9.44 -4.54
N ALA A 283 -28.06 9.49 -3.61
CA ALA A 283 -28.98 10.62 -3.49
C ALA A 283 -28.24 11.95 -3.24
N ILE A 284 -27.26 11.95 -2.34
CA ILE A 284 -26.46 13.16 -2.06
C ILE A 284 -25.60 13.55 -3.27
N TRP A 285 -24.99 12.59 -3.97
CA TRP A 285 -24.22 12.89 -5.18
C TRP A 285 -25.09 13.44 -6.32
N LYS A 286 -26.35 12.97 -6.43
CA LYS A 286 -27.35 13.54 -7.36
C LYS A 286 -27.66 14.99 -7.02
N ASP A 287 -27.85 15.31 -5.74
CA ASP A 287 -28.10 16.69 -5.30
C ASP A 287 -26.88 17.60 -5.55
N LEU A 288 -25.65 17.05 -5.48
CA LEU A 288 -24.41 17.76 -5.79
C LEU A 288 -24.10 17.86 -7.29
N GLY A 289 -24.74 17.05 -8.13
CA GLY A 289 -24.51 17.00 -9.58
C GLY A 289 -23.19 16.33 -10.01
N ASP A 290 -22.52 15.58 -9.14
CA ASP A 290 -21.24 14.92 -9.44
C ASP A 290 -21.46 13.58 -10.15
N SER A 291 -21.47 13.61 -11.48
CA SER A 291 -21.80 12.43 -12.30
C SER A 291 -20.81 11.27 -12.15
N ALA A 292 -19.53 11.56 -11.91
CA ALA A 292 -18.51 10.53 -11.74
C ALA A 292 -18.70 9.80 -10.40
N ASP A 293 -18.95 10.55 -9.33
CA ASP A 293 -19.19 9.98 -8.01
C ASP A 293 -20.53 9.21 -7.93
N ILE A 294 -21.57 9.63 -8.67
CA ILE A 294 -22.80 8.84 -8.85
C ILE A 294 -22.50 7.50 -9.51
N ALA A 295 -21.78 7.50 -10.64
CA ALA A 295 -21.45 6.29 -11.39
C ALA A 295 -20.67 5.29 -10.52
N ARG A 296 -19.67 5.78 -9.79
CA ARG A 296 -18.88 4.98 -8.85
C ARG A 296 -19.73 4.35 -7.75
N ALA A 297 -20.65 5.11 -7.15
CA ALA A 297 -21.56 4.58 -6.14
C ALA A 297 -22.57 3.56 -6.72
N LEU A 298 -23.04 3.75 -7.96
CA LEU A 298 -23.88 2.78 -8.67
C LEU A 298 -23.14 1.47 -8.95
N SER A 299 -21.89 1.53 -9.41
CA SER A 299 -21.03 0.36 -9.61
C SER A 299 -20.80 -0.40 -8.30
N ASN A 300 -20.60 0.30 -7.19
CA ASN A 300 -20.49 -0.33 -5.88
C ASN A 300 -21.80 -0.99 -5.41
N LEU A 301 -22.96 -0.35 -5.65
CA LEU A 301 -24.27 -0.94 -5.36
C LEU A 301 -24.53 -2.17 -6.23
N ALA A 302 -24.12 -2.15 -7.50
CA ALA A 302 -24.21 -3.28 -8.41
C ALA A 302 -23.41 -4.49 -7.89
N ASN A 303 -22.22 -4.25 -7.32
CA ASN A 303 -21.45 -5.28 -6.63
C ASN A 303 -22.21 -5.89 -5.44
N VAL A 304 -22.95 -5.09 -4.66
CA VAL A 304 -23.81 -5.61 -3.58
C VAL A 304 -24.94 -6.48 -4.14
N MET A 305 -25.62 -6.04 -5.21
CA MET A 305 -26.68 -6.83 -5.87
C MET A 305 -26.14 -8.16 -6.40
N LYS A 306 -24.93 -8.16 -6.99
CA LYS A 306 -24.24 -9.39 -7.43
C LYS A 306 -23.99 -10.33 -6.25
N LEU A 307 -23.48 -9.83 -5.12
CA LEU A 307 -23.23 -10.65 -3.93
C LEU A 307 -24.52 -11.24 -3.33
N GLN A 308 -25.67 -10.58 -3.54
CA GLN A 308 -27.00 -11.09 -3.18
C GLN A 308 -27.56 -12.11 -4.20
N GLY A 309 -26.90 -12.30 -5.35
CA GLY A 309 -27.37 -13.15 -6.44
C GLY A 309 -28.40 -12.47 -7.36
N ASP A 310 -28.72 -11.18 -7.16
CA ASP A 310 -29.57 -10.41 -8.07
C ASP A 310 -28.74 -9.87 -9.25
N TYR A 311 -28.35 -10.81 -10.11
CA TYR A 311 -27.52 -10.52 -11.26
C TYR A 311 -28.24 -9.68 -12.33
N THR A 312 -29.58 -9.61 -12.32
CA THR A 312 -30.35 -8.77 -13.24
C THR A 312 -30.24 -7.32 -12.83
N ARG A 313 -30.48 -7.01 -11.54
CA ARG A 313 -30.32 -5.66 -11.01
C ARG A 313 -28.86 -5.20 -11.05
N ALA A 314 -27.91 -6.10 -10.77
CA ALA A 314 -26.49 -5.81 -10.92
C ALA A 314 -26.13 -5.36 -12.34
N SER A 315 -26.54 -6.11 -13.38
CA SER A 315 -26.30 -5.73 -14.78
C SER A 315 -26.88 -4.36 -15.13
N ALA A 316 -28.13 -4.07 -14.72
CA ALA A 316 -28.78 -2.80 -15.00
C ALA A 316 -28.05 -1.60 -14.36
N LEU A 317 -27.59 -1.75 -13.11
CA LEU A 317 -26.83 -0.72 -12.42
C LEU A 317 -25.45 -0.50 -13.04
N TYR A 318 -24.78 -1.58 -13.49
CA TYR A 318 -23.53 -1.44 -14.25
C TYR A 318 -23.72 -0.76 -15.60
N ASP A 319 -24.81 -1.05 -16.33
CA ASP A 319 -25.10 -0.37 -17.60
C ASP A 319 -25.33 1.14 -17.40
N GLU A 320 -26.04 1.52 -16.33
CA GLU A 320 -26.23 2.93 -15.96
C GLU A 320 -24.88 3.58 -15.61
N SER A 321 -24.08 2.94 -14.75
CA SER A 321 -22.74 3.40 -14.36
C SER A 321 -21.82 3.57 -15.58
N LEU A 322 -21.76 2.57 -16.47
CA LEU A 322 -20.94 2.59 -17.68
C LEU A 322 -21.35 3.73 -18.61
N THR A 323 -22.66 3.95 -18.78
CA THR A 323 -23.18 5.06 -19.58
C THR A 323 -22.75 6.41 -19.00
N MET A 324 -22.76 6.55 -17.68
CA MET A 324 -22.33 7.78 -16.99
C MET A 324 -20.82 8.02 -17.13
N PHE A 325 -19.99 7.00 -16.87
CA PHE A 325 -18.53 7.11 -17.04
C PHE A 325 -18.14 7.48 -18.48
N ARG A 326 -18.75 6.84 -19.48
CA ARG A 326 -18.52 7.17 -20.89
C ARG A 326 -18.92 8.60 -21.24
N LYS A 327 -20.04 9.11 -20.71
CA LYS A 327 -20.45 10.52 -20.90
C LYS A 327 -19.50 11.50 -20.22
N ALA A 328 -18.93 11.13 -19.07
CA ALA A 328 -17.96 11.93 -18.34
C ALA A 328 -16.55 11.89 -18.96
N GLY A 329 -16.29 10.97 -19.90
CA GLY A 329 -14.95 10.74 -20.44
C GLY A 329 -14.02 9.98 -19.50
N ASP A 330 -14.57 9.39 -18.43
CA ASP A 330 -13.81 8.57 -17.46
C ASP A 330 -13.68 7.15 -18.01
N THR A 331 -12.59 6.94 -18.75
CA THR A 331 -12.25 5.65 -19.37
C THR A 331 -11.84 4.60 -18.34
N ALA A 332 -11.20 5.00 -17.22
CA ALA A 332 -10.83 4.06 -16.16
C ALA A 332 -12.07 3.50 -15.47
N GLY A 333 -13.02 4.36 -15.10
CA GLY A 333 -14.31 3.95 -14.51
C GLY A 333 -15.12 3.05 -15.46
N ALA A 334 -15.09 3.35 -16.76
CA ALA A 334 -15.73 2.50 -17.78
C ALA A 334 -15.07 1.11 -17.87
N ALA A 335 -13.75 1.03 -17.92
CA ALA A 335 -13.00 -0.22 -17.98
C ALA A 335 -13.25 -1.12 -16.76
N TRP A 336 -13.25 -0.54 -15.54
CA TRP A 336 -13.59 -1.27 -14.32
C TRP A 336 -15.04 -1.79 -14.34
N THR A 337 -15.97 -0.97 -14.83
CA THR A 337 -17.38 -1.37 -14.94
C THR A 337 -17.56 -2.54 -15.91
N LEU A 338 -16.87 -2.53 -17.07
CA LEU A 338 -16.85 -3.64 -18.01
C LEU A 338 -16.30 -4.92 -17.36
N ASN A 339 -15.20 -4.82 -16.62
CA ASN A 339 -14.61 -5.97 -15.93
C ASN A 339 -15.63 -6.61 -14.95
N TYR A 340 -16.34 -5.80 -14.17
CA TYR A 340 -17.37 -6.29 -13.26
C TYR A 340 -18.59 -6.90 -13.97
N GLN A 341 -18.97 -6.38 -15.15
CA GLN A 341 -20.00 -7.02 -15.98
C GLN A 341 -19.54 -8.38 -16.50
N GLY A 342 -18.25 -8.53 -16.80
CA GLY A 342 -17.63 -9.81 -17.14
C GLY A 342 -17.80 -10.85 -16.03
N ASP A 343 -17.53 -10.46 -14.78
CA ASP A 343 -17.75 -11.33 -13.61
C ASP A 343 -19.23 -11.71 -13.43
N VAL A 344 -20.16 -10.75 -13.59
CA VAL A 344 -21.61 -11.06 -13.56
C VAL A 344 -22.02 -12.03 -14.67
N ALA A 345 -21.49 -11.87 -15.88
CA ALA A 345 -21.77 -12.78 -16.99
C ALA A 345 -21.21 -14.19 -16.73
N ARG A 346 -20.02 -14.29 -16.14
CA ARG A 346 -19.41 -15.55 -15.72
C ARG A 346 -20.25 -16.27 -14.68
N GLU A 347 -20.75 -15.55 -13.66
CA GLU A 347 -21.65 -16.10 -12.64
C GLU A 347 -22.98 -16.62 -13.23
N LYS A 348 -23.46 -16.00 -14.32
CA LYS A 348 -24.61 -16.50 -15.11
C LYS A 348 -24.26 -17.66 -16.06
N SER A 349 -23.00 -18.09 -16.10
CA SER A 349 -22.45 -19.05 -17.07
C SER A 349 -22.55 -18.60 -18.54
N ASP A 350 -22.70 -17.31 -18.80
CA ASP A 350 -22.57 -16.72 -20.14
C ASP A 350 -21.10 -16.40 -20.42
N PHE A 351 -20.32 -17.45 -20.70
CA PHE A 351 -18.89 -17.35 -20.89
C PHE A 351 -18.49 -16.53 -22.14
N ALA A 352 -19.38 -16.43 -23.13
CA ALA A 352 -19.14 -15.63 -24.32
C ALA A 352 -19.21 -14.13 -24.00
N ALA A 353 -20.27 -13.71 -23.30
CA ALA A 353 -20.37 -12.33 -22.83
C ALA A 353 -19.27 -11.99 -21.82
N ALA A 354 -18.97 -12.90 -20.88
CA ALA A 354 -17.90 -12.72 -19.90
C ALA A 354 -16.55 -12.43 -20.57
N ARG A 355 -16.17 -13.25 -21.57
CA ARG A 355 -14.94 -13.06 -22.33
C ARG A 355 -14.91 -11.71 -23.03
N SER A 356 -16.01 -11.36 -23.71
CA SER A 356 -16.11 -10.09 -24.45
C SER A 356 -15.93 -8.87 -23.54
N PHE A 357 -16.56 -8.87 -22.37
CA PHE A 357 -16.44 -7.78 -21.41
C PHE A 357 -15.02 -7.67 -20.83
N CYS A 358 -14.41 -8.78 -20.42
CA CYS A 358 -13.05 -8.76 -19.88
C CYS A 358 -12.00 -8.38 -20.94
N GLU A 359 -12.16 -8.81 -22.20
CA GLU A 359 -11.25 -8.42 -23.29
C GLU A 359 -11.36 -6.92 -23.65
N GLN A 360 -12.57 -6.36 -23.63
CA GLN A 360 -12.79 -4.92 -23.80
C GLN A 360 -12.15 -4.13 -22.66
N SER A 361 -12.39 -4.55 -21.42
CA SER A 361 -11.78 -3.93 -20.22
C SER A 361 -10.26 -3.95 -20.28
N LEU A 362 -9.66 -5.11 -20.62
CA LEU A 362 -8.22 -5.26 -20.78
C LEU A 362 -7.65 -4.33 -21.87
N ALA A 363 -8.37 -4.16 -22.98
CA ALA A 363 -7.96 -3.24 -24.04
C ALA A 363 -7.97 -1.79 -23.58
N GLU A 364 -9.00 -1.37 -22.83
CA GLU A 364 -9.09 -0.02 -22.26
C GLU A 364 -7.98 0.23 -21.22
N PHE A 365 -7.74 -0.69 -20.29
CA PHE A 365 -6.64 -0.55 -19.32
C PHE A 365 -5.26 -0.49 -19.99
N ARG A 366 -5.03 -1.23 -21.07
CA ARG A 366 -3.79 -1.15 -21.86
C ARG A 366 -3.60 0.23 -22.51
N GLN A 367 -4.68 0.84 -23.00
CA GLN A 367 -4.61 2.20 -23.55
C GLN A 367 -4.28 3.22 -22.47
N LEU A 368 -4.83 3.03 -21.25
CA LEU A 368 -4.56 3.88 -20.09
C LEU A 368 -3.20 3.62 -19.45
N ARG A 369 -2.51 2.52 -19.83
CA ARG A 369 -1.32 2.02 -19.15
C ARG A 369 -1.56 1.78 -17.65
N ASP A 370 -2.80 1.45 -17.29
CA ASP A 370 -3.19 1.11 -15.92
C ASP A 370 -2.72 -0.31 -15.62
N GLY A 371 -1.53 -0.45 -15.04
CA GLY A 371 -0.96 -1.74 -14.70
C GLY A 371 -1.84 -2.57 -13.76
N TRP A 372 -2.55 -1.91 -12.83
CA TRP A 372 -3.41 -2.60 -11.86
C TRP A 372 -4.68 -3.15 -12.52
N GLY A 373 -5.30 -2.34 -13.39
CA GLY A 373 -6.43 -2.75 -14.22
C GLY A 373 -6.09 -3.88 -15.19
N ILE A 374 -4.93 -3.79 -15.87
CA ILE A 374 -4.44 -4.86 -16.77
C ILE A 374 -4.26 -6.17 -16.00
N ALA A 375 -3.57 -6.14 -14.86
CA ALA A 375 -3.33 -7.34 -14.05
C ALA A 375 -4.64 -7.98 -13.56
N SER A 376 -5.62 -7.16 -13.16
CA SER A 376 -6.92 -7.63 -12.69
C SER A 376 -7.75 -8.27 -13.81
N ALA A 377 -7.85 -7.61 -14.97
CA ALA A 377 -8.56 -8.16 -16.13
C ALA A 377 -7.92 -9.48 -16.65
N LEU A 378 -6.58 -9.59 -16.59
CA LEU A 378 -5.89 -10.85 -16.88
C LEU A 378 -6.25 -11.97 -15.90
N SER A 379 -6.34 -11.68 -14.60
CA SER A 379 -6.79 -12.65 -13.59
C SER A 379 -8.24 -13.11 -13.81
N ASP A 380 -9.13 -12.20 -14.21
CA ASP A 380 -10.53 -12.57 -14.50
C ASP A 380 -10.67 -13.40 -15.78
N LEU A 381 -9.91 -13.09 -16.83
CA LEU A 381 -9.80 -13.94 -18.02
C LEU A 381 -9.19 -15.32 -17.70
N ALA A 382 -8.23 -15.37 -16.77
CA ALA A 382 -7.64 -16.62 -16.31
C ALA A 382 -8.66 -17.49 -15.59
N THR A 383 -9.44 -16.89 -14.69
CA THR A 383 -10.53 -17.58 -14.00
C THR A 383 -11.58 -18.09 -14.99
N LEU A 384 -11.97 -17.27 -15.96
CA LEU A 384 -12.89 -17.68 -17.01
C LEU A 384 -12.35 -18.86 -17.83
N SER A 385 -11.05 -18.89 -18.11
CA SER A 385 -10.41 -20.01 -18.80
C SER A 385 -10.41 -21.29 -17.95
N CYS A 386 -10.27 -21.18 -16.62
CA CYS A 386 -10.47 -22.31 -15.70
C CYS A 386 -11.89 -22.86 -15.75
N ASP A 387 -12.90 -21.99 -15.73
CA ASP A 387 -14.32 -22.41 -15.79
C ASP A 387 -14.66 -23.13 -17.11
N GLN A 388 -13.94 -22.81 -18.18
CA GLN A 388 -14.05 -23.46 -19.49
C GLN A 388 -13.17 -24.72 -19.63
N GLY A 389 -12.34 -25.04 -18.64
CA GLY A 389 -11.42 -26.18 -18.65
C GLY A 389 -10.10 -25.94 -19.41
N ASP A 390 -9.84 -24.74 -19.92
CA ASP A 390 -8.57 -24.38 -20.58
C ASP A 390 -7.52 -23.96 -19.54
N ASN A 391 -6.99 -24.98 -18.86
CA ASN A 391 -6.03 -24.80 -17.77
C ASN A 391 -4.69 -24.23 -18.26
N ALA A 392 -4.28 -24.54 -19.50
CA ALA A 392 -3.04 -24.04 -20.06
C ALA A 392 -3.11 -22.53 -20.29
N GLN A 393 -4.23 -22.05 -20.84
CA GLN A 393 -4.45 -20.62 -21.02
C GLN A 393 -4.62 -19.90 -19.68
N ALA A 394 -5.35 -20.49 -18.73
CA ALA A 394 -5.49 -19.93 -17.39
C ALA A 394 -4.14 -19.72 -16.69
N ARG A 395 -3.25 -20.73 -16.73
CA ARG A 395 -1.91 -20.63 -16.14
C ARG A 395 -1.09 -19.49 -16.76
N ARG A 396 -1.13 -19.33 -18.09
CA ARG A 396 -0.43 -18.22 -18.77
C ARG A 396 -0.94 -16.86 -18.31
N LEU A 397 -2.25 -16.68 -18.30
CA LEU A 397 -2.89 -15.42 -17.92
C LEU A 397 -2.65 -15.06 -16.44
N TYR A 398 -2.72 -16.04 -15.52
CA TYR A 398 -2.31 -15.82 -14.13
C TYR A 398 -0.83 -15.47 -14.01
N GLY A 399 0.05 -16.11 -14.80
CA GLY A 399 1.47 -15.80 -14.80
C GLY A 399 1.78 -14.38 -15.23
N GLU A 400 1.11 -13.89 -16.27
CA GLU A 400 1.20 -12.49 -16.71
C GLU A 400 0.66 -11.54 -15.63
N SER A 401 -0.51 -11.85 -15.05
CA SER A 401 -1.12 -11.06 -13.98
C SER A 401 -0.21 -10.95 -12.74
N ILE A 402 0.34 -12.07 -12.27
CA ILE A 402 1.25 -12.10 -11.10
C ILE A 402 2.53 -11.32 -11.38
N LYS A 403 3.10 -11.45 -12.59
CA LYS A 403 4.29 -10.68 -12.96
C LYS A 403 4.00 -9.18 -12.88
N MET A 404 2.86 -8.73 -13.40
CA MET A 404 2.46 -7.33 -13.31
C MET A 404 2.24 -6.88 -11.87
N PHE A 405 1.53 -7.65 -11.04
CA PHE A 405 1.37 -7.32 -9.62
C PHE A 405 2.71 -7.26 -8.87
N LYS A 406 3.67 -8.11 -9.23
CA LYS A 406 5.03 -8.07 -8.69
C LYS A 406 5.76 -6.79 -9.09
N ASP A 407 5.71 -6.42 -10.36
CA ASP A 407 6.35 -5.21 -10.87
C ASP A 407 5.75 -3.93 -10.23
N LEU A 408 4.46 -3.97 -9.88
CA LEU A 408 3.76 -2.90 -9.15
C LEU A 408 3.97 -2.92 -7.62
N GLY A 409 4.56 -4.00 -7.08
CA GLY A 409 4.68 -4.22 -5.63
C GLY A 409 3.35 -4.51 -4.91
N HIS A 410 2.31 -4.90 -5.64
CA HIS A 410 0.94 -5.09 -5.14
C HIS A 410 0.71 -6.54 -4.65
N LYS A 411 1.04 -6.80 -3.37
CA LYS A 411 1.14 -8.16 -2.83
C LYS A 411 -0.22 -8.80 -2.58
N ARG A 412 -1.29 -8.03 -2.28
CA ARG A 412 -2.66 -8.58 -2.21
C ARG A 412 -3.12 -9.17 -3.54
N GLY A 413 -2.73 -8.56 -4.66
CA GLY A 413 -3.03 -9.08 -6.00
C GLY A 413 -2.35 -10.42 -6.26
N ILE A 414 -1.10 -10.58 -5.81
CA ILE A 414 -0.38 -11.86 -5.88
C ILE A 414 -1.09 -12.92 -5.00
N ALA A 415 -1.48 -12.57 -3.77
CA ALA A 415 -2.20 -13.48 -2.89
C ALA A 415 -3.52 -13.96 -3.53
N ARG A 416 -4.28 -13.04 -4.15
CA ARG A 416 -5.50 -13.35 -4.88
C ARG A 416 -5.25 -14.33 -6.04
N ALA A 417 -4.24 -14.07 -6.84
CA ALA A 417 -3.91 -14.95 -7.97
C ALA A 417 -3.50 -16.35 -7.50
N LEU A 418 -2.75 -16.45 -6.39
CA LEU A 418 -2.39 -17.74 -5.76
C LEU A 418 -3.63 -18.47 -5.22
N GLU A 419 -4.59 -17.76 -4.60
CA GLU A 419 -5.87 -18.34 -4.14
C GLU A 419 -6.68 -18.91 -5.32
N CYS A 420 -6.73 -18.20 -6.44
CA CYS A 420 -7.42 -18.67 -7.64
C CYS A 420 -6.69 -19.86 -8.31
N LEU A 421 -5.36 -19.85 -8.35
CA LEU A 421 -4.56 -20.98 -8.81
C LEU A 421 -4.73 -22.21 -7.91
N ALA A 422 -4.85 -22.01 -6.59
CA ALA A 422 -5.14 -23.07 -5.63
C ALA A 422 -6.52 -23.71 -5.89
N ALA A 423 -7.55 -22.89 -6.12
CA ALA A 423 -8.88 -23.36 -6.49
C ALA A 423 -8.87 -24.12 -7.83
N SER A 424 -8.13 -23.62 -8.81
CA SER A 424 -7.95 -24.27 -10.11
C SER A 424 -7.24 -25.63 -10.00
N ALA A 425 -6.20 -25.72 -9.17
CA ALA A 425 -5.50 -26.97 -8.89
C ALA A 425 -6.42 -28.00 -8.21
N ALA A 426 -7.28 -27.58 -7.28
CA ALA A 426 -8.29 -28.46 -6.68
C ALA A 426 -9.26 -29.01 -7.72
N ALA A 427 -9.76 -28.17 -8.63
CA ALA A 427 -10.65 -28.58 -9.72
C ALA A 427 -9.99 -29.58 -10.69
N GLN A 428 -8.67 -29.50 -10.86
CA GLN A 428 -7.85 -30.42 -11.66
C GLN A 428 -7.40 -31.68 -10.88
N SER A 429 -7.89 -31.88 -9.66
CA SER A 429 -7.50 -32.99 -8.78
C SER A 429 -6.03 -32.98 -8.33
N HIS A 430 -5.33 -31.86 -8.43
CA HIS A 430 -3.98 -31.66 -7.89
C HIS A 430 -4.04 -31.19 -6.43
N ALA A 431 -4.44 -32.09 -5.54
CA ALA A 431 -4.77 -31.75 -4.15
C ALA A 431 -3.60 -31.16 -3.33
N GLU A 432 -2.40 -31.69 -3.51
CA GLU A 432 -1.19 -31.22 -2.80
C GLU A 432 -0.80 -29.81 -3.23
N GLN A 433 -0.70 -29.58 -4.54
CA GLN A 433 -0.42 -28.27 -5.12
C GLN A 433 -1.48 -27.23 -4.69
N SER A 434 -2.76 -27.62 -4.68
CA SER A 434 -3.85 -26.74 -4.25
C SER A 434 -3.65 -26.23 -2.82
N LEU A 435 -3.40 -27.13 -1.86
CA LEU A 435 -3.23 -26.73 -0.46
C LEU A 435 -1.90 -26.00 -0.23
N HIS A 436 -0.85 -26.34 -0.98
CA HIS A 436 0.42 -25.62 -0.95
C HIS A 436 0.24 -24.16 -1.38
N LEU A 437 -0.38 -23.91 -2.54
CA LEU A 437 -0.62 -22.56 -3.04
C LEU A 437 -1.55 -21.75 -2.11
N ALA A 438 -2.58 -22.38 -1.56
CA ALA A 438 -3.45 -21.75 -0.58
C ALA A 438 -2.69 -21.39 0.72
N GLY A 439 -1.78 -22.25 1.18
CA GLY A 439 -0.89 -21.99 2.31
C GLY A 439 0.03 -20.79 2.07
N ALA A 440 0.64 -20.71 0.89
CA ALA A 440 1.49 -19.59 0.49
C ALA A 440 0.71 -18.26 0.43
N ALA A 441 -0.48 -18.27 -0.17
CA ALA A 441 -1.36 -17.10 -0.20
C ALA A 441 -1.76 -16.65 1.22
N ALA A 442 -2.11 -17.60 2.10
CA ALA A 442 -2.49 -17.32 3.47
C ALA A 442 -1.32 -16.72 4.29
N ALA A 443 -0.09 -17.21 4.10
CA ALA A 443 1.10 -16.63 4.71
C ALA A 443 1.34 -15.18 4.24
N LEU A 444 1.16 -14.91 2.95
CA LEU A 444 1.26 -13.56 2.40
C LEU A 444 0.20 -12.62 2.98
N ARG A 445 -1.06 -13.05 3.01
CA ARG A 445 -2.18 -12.31 3.63
C ARG A 445 -1.91 -12.00 5.10
N GLN A 446 -1.39 -12.95 5.87
CA GLN A 446 -1.04 -12.76 7.28
C GLN A 446 0.05 -11.68 7.44
N ARG A 447 1.11 -11.72 6.62
CA ARG A 447 2.20 -10.73 6.67
C ARG A 447 1.75 -9.32 6.34
N LEU A 448 0.79 -9.19 5.43
CA LEU A 448 0.18 -7.89 5.07
C LEU A 448 -0.81 -7.40 6.11
N GLY A 449 -1.27 -8.29 7.00
CA GLY A 449 -2.39 -8.03 7.88
C GLY A 449 -3.69 -7.81 7.12
N ALA A 450 -3.85 -8.35 5.91
CA ALA A 450 -4.98 -8.11 5.02
C ALA A 450 -5.72 -9.44 4.74
N PRO A 451 -6.57 -9.93 5.67
CA PRO A 451 -7.25 -11.20 5.53
C PRO A 451 -8.27 -11.21 4.38
N LEU A 452 -8.75 -12.40 4.03
CA LEU A 452 -9.91 -12.54 3.15
C LEU A 452 -11.15 -11.96 3.83
N THR A 453 -12.03 -11.34 3.04
CA THR A 453 -13.32 -10.87 3.55
C THR A 453 -14.19 -12.06 3.99
N PRO A 454 -15.14 -11.87 4.92
CA PRO A 454 -16.19 -12.83 5.26
C PRO A 454 -16.95 -13.44 4.08
N ALA A 455 -17.03 -12.74 2.94
CA ALA A 455 -17.66 -13.26 1.72
C ALA A 455 -16.72 -14.16 0.89
N GLU A 456 -15.41 -13.91 0.94
CA GLU A 456 -14.42 -14.63 0.13
C GLU A 456 -13.90 -15.89 0.81
N ALA A 457 -13.68 -15.84 2.12
CA ALA A 457 -13.12 -16.98 2.85
C ALA A 457 -13.95 -18.28 2.70
N PRO A 458 -15.29 -18.28 2.82
CA PRO A 458 -16.09 -19.48 2.61
C PRO A 458 -16.08 -19.97 1.16
N ARG A 459 -15.96 -19.06 0.17
CA ARG A 459 -15.89 -19.41 -1.25
C ARG A 459 -14.58 -20.14 -1.56
N LEU A 460 -13.47 -19.62 -1.06
CA LEU A 460 -12.18 -20.29 -1.19
C LEU A 460 -12.19 -21.64 -0.49
N GLU A 461 -12.67 -21.71 0.76
CA GLU A 461 -12.71 -22.97 1.51
C GLU A 461 -13.57 -24.03 0.81
N LYS A 462 -14.71 -23.65 0.22
CA LYS A 462 -15.52 -24.53 -0.62
C LYS A 462 -14.75 -25.03 -1.85
N ALA A 463 -13.98 -24.17 -2.50
CA ALA A 463 -13.16 -24.57 -3.65
C ALA A 463 -12.04 -25.55 -3.27
N LEU A 464 -11.49 -25.43 -2.05
CA LEU A 464 -10.42 -26.30 -1.54
C LEU A 464 -10.94 -27.60 -0.90
N GLU A 465 -12.26 -27.75 -0.73
CA GLU A 465 -12.86 -28.89 -0.02
C GLU A 465 -12.45 -30.25 -0.61
N PHE A 466 -12.42 -30.35 -1.95
CA PHE A 466 -11.95 -31.56 -2.63
C PHE A 466 -10.51 -31.92 -2.26
N ALA A 467 -9.61 -30.94 -2.25
CA ALA A 467 -8.19 -31.16 -1.95
C ALA A 467 -8.00 -31.61 -0.49
N ARG A 468 -8.69 -30.95 0.46
CA ARG A 468 -8.65 -31.34 1.87
C ARG A 468 -9.17 -32.76 2.10
N ARG A 469 -10.29 -33.13 1.46
CA ARG A 469 -10.87 -34.48 1.57
C ARG A 469 -9.95 -35.55 0.98
N THR A 470 -9.31 -35.25 -0.15
CA THR A 470 -8.42 -36.19 -0.86
C THR A 470 -7.15 -36.52 -0.07
N LEU A 471 -6.49 -35.51 0.52
CA LEU A 471 -5.27 -35.73 1.30
C LEU A 471 -5.53 -36.17 2.75
N GLY A 472 -6.71 -35.85 3.28
CA GLY A 472 -7.00 -36.00 4.70
C GLY A 472 -6.22 -35.00 5.58
N ASN A 473 -6.51 -35.01 6.88
CA ASN A 473 -6.07 -33.94 7.78
C ASN A 473 -4.55 -33.81 7.91
N ALA A 474 -3.81 -34.92 8.04
CA ALA A 474 -2.36 -34.88 8.28
C ALA A 474 -1.59 -34.41 7.03
N ALA A 475 -1.75 -35.10 5.90
CA ALA A 475 -1.06 -34.72 4.66
C ALA A 475 -1.54 -33.36 4.12
N GLY A 476 -2.83 -33.04 4.28
CA GLY A 476 -3.35 -31.73 3.91
C GLY A 476 -2.76 -30.58 4.73
N LEU A 477 -2.57 -30.79 6.05
CA LEU A 477 -1.89 -29.81 6.91
C LEU A 477 -0.41 -29.68 6.53
N THR A 478 0.28 -30.77 6.21
CA THR A 478 1.67 -30.75 5.75
C THR A 478 1.81 -29.91 4.48
N ALA A 479 1.02 -30.20 3.44
CA ALA A 479 1.06 -29.44 2.18
C ALA A 479 0.79 -27.94 2.39
N TRP A 480 -0.22 -27.62 3.22
CA TRP A 480 -0.50 -26.25 3.60
C TRP A 480 0.67 -25.57 4.31
N MET A 481 1.32 -26.26 5.24
CA MET A 481 2.40 -25.70 6.05
C MET A 481 3.70 -25.56 5.28
N GLU A 482 3.97 -26.46 4.34
CA GLU A 482 5.05 -26.31 3.37
C GLU A 482 4.83 -25.05 2.54
N GLY A 483 3.64 -24.89 1.95
CA GLY A 483 3.29 -23.69 1.19
C GLY A 483 3.38 -22.40 2.01
N TRP A 484 2.94 -22.44 3.26
CA TRP A 484 3.06 -21.32 4.18
C TRP A 484 4.52 -20.90 4.45
N ALA A 485 5.43 -21.87 4.48
CA ALA A 485 6.86 -21.63 4.68
C ALA A 485 7.58 -21.21 3.38
N THR A 486 6.99 -21.50 2.22
CA THR A 486 7.56 -21.17 0.90
C THR A 486 7.57 -19.65 0.66
N PRO A 487 8.70 -19.05 0.24
CA PRO A 487 8.73 -17.67 -0.23
C PRO A 487 7.77 -17.46 -1.40
N VAL A 488 7.07 -16.33 -1.44
CA VAL A 488 6.05 -16.03 -2.46
C VAL A 488 6.61 -16.15 -3.88
N GLU A 489 7.84 -15.71 -4.11
CA GLU A 489 8.49 -15.78 -5.42
C GLU A 489 8.65 -17.22 -5.89
N GLN A 490 8.98 -18.13 -4.96
CA GLN A 490 9.11 -19.55 -5.23
C GLN A 490 7.73 -20.19 -5.45
N ALA A 491 6.75 -19.88 -4.61
CA ALA A 491 5.37 -20.38 -4.79
C ALA A 491 4.78 -19.98 -6.14
N VAL A 492 5.05 -18.75 -6.60
CA VAL A 492 4.66 -18.27 -7.93
C VAL A 492 5.38 -19.04 -9.04
N GLN A 493 6.70 -19.26 -8.92
CA GLN A 493 7.45 -20.02 -9.92
C GLN A 493 6.93 -21.46 -10.04
N GLU A 494 6.67 -22.12 -8.91
CA GLU A 494 6.12 -23.48 -8.85
C GLU A 494 4.72 -23.55 -9.45
N ALA A 495 3.87 -22.56 -9.17
CA ALA A 495 2.52 -22.48 -9.75
C ALA A 495 2.53 -22.37 -11.28
N LEU A 496 3.55 -21.72 -11.85
CA LEU A 496 3.68 -21.46 -13.28
C LEU A 496 4.53 -22.52 -14.02
N GLY A 497 5.35 -23.29 -13.31
CA GLY A 497 6.33 -24.23 -13.88
C GLY A 497 5.90 -25.71 -13.95
N TYR A 498 4.77 -26.10 -13.35
CA TYR A 498 4.43 -27.50 -13.07
C TYR A 498 4.19 -28.43 -14.29
N ASP A 499 4.10 -27.90 -15.52
CA ASP A 499 3.96 -28.73 -16.74
C ASP A 499 5.29 -29.26 -17.28
N ALA A 500 6.44 -28.79 -16.81
CA ALA A 500 7.74 -29.30 -17.27
C ALA A 500 8.02 -30.72 -16.76
N GLU A 501 7.57 -31.07 -15.55
CA GLU A 501 7.86 -32.37 -14.93
C GLU A 501 6.85 -33.46 -15.33
N LEU A 502 5.56 -33.12 -15.46
CA LEU A 502 4.53 -34.07 -15.93
C LEU A 502 4.69 -34.45 -17.42
N ASN A 503 5.14 -33.52 -18.27
CA ASN A 503 5.48 -33.85 -19.66
C ASN A 503 6.76 -34.70 -19.77
N HIS A 504 7.63 -34.68 -18.77
CA HIS A 504 8.84 -35.51 -18.75
C HIS A 504 8.55 -36.94 -18.29
N GLN A 505 7.62 -37.14 -17.36
CA GLN A 505 7.20 -38.48 -16.92
C GLN A 505 6.30 -39.21 -17.93
N THR A 506 5.46 -38.47 -18.66
CA THR A 506 4.58 -39.06 -19.70
C THR A 506 5.36 -39.44 -20.96
N ARG A 507 6.48 -38.77 -21.27
CA ARG A 507 7.38 -39.14 -22.39
C ARG A 507 8.34 -40.29 -22.10
N ILE A 508 8.49 -40.71 -20.85
CA ILE A 508 9.33 -41.87 -20.47
C ILE A 508 8.51 -43.17 -20.44
N THR A 509 7.18 -43.09 -20.56
CA THR A 509 6.26 -44.24 -20.52
C THR A 509 5.46 -44.49 -21.82
N SER A 510 5.84 -43.82 -22.92
CA SER A 510 5.43 -44.14 -24.31
C SER A 510 6.64 -44.55 -25.12
#